data_AF-A0A967YSG6-F1
#
_entry.id   AF-A0A967YSG6-F1
#
_cell.length_a   1.000
_cell.length_b   1.000
_cell.length_c   1.000
_cell.angle_alpha   90.00
_cell.angle_beta   90.00
_cell.angle_gamma   90.00
#
_symmetry.space_group_name_H-M   'P 1'
#
loop_
_entity.id
_entity.type
_entity.pdbx_description
1 polymer ?
#
loop_
_entity_poly.entity_id
_entity_poly.type
_entity_poly.pdbx_seq_one_letter_code
_entity_poly.pdbx_strand_id
1 'polypeptide(L)' 'MWLQADQKDKSDTKMIRLLEPKYASETSIEEALLKRRSVRDFKDEPLTLEQVSQLLWAAQGITDERSGFRTA' A
#
# COMPACT_ATOMS: atom_id res chain seq x y z
N MET A 1 -45.52 5.80 -16.87
CA MET A 1 -45.31 4.89 -15.75
C MET A 1 -43.81 4.64 -15.68
N TRP A 2 -43.09 5.41 -14.85
CA TRP A 2 -41.64 5.31 -14.72
C TRP A 2 -41.31 4.11 -13.83
N LEU A 3 -40.59 3.13 -14.38
CA LEU A 3 -39.91 2.11 -13.58
C LEU A 3 -38.79 2.82 -12.81
N GLN A 4 -38.95 2.88 -11.50
CA GLN A 4 -37.89 3.31 -10.59
C GLN A 4 -36.67 2.43 -10.85
N ALA A 5 -35.56 3.06 -11.24
CA ALA A 5 -34.28 2.39 -11.31
C ALA A 5 -33.92 1.90 -9.90
N ASP A 6 -33.65 0.61 -9.76
CA ASP A 6 -33.10 0.02 -8.54
C ASP A 6 -31.82 0.78 -8.17
N GLN A 7 -31.93 1.59 -7.13
CA GLN A 7 -30.83 2.34 -6.55
C GLN A 7 -29.93 1.34 -5.82
N LYS A 8 -28.94 0.81 -6.55
CA LYS A 8 -27.99 -0.17 -6.05
C LYS A 8 -27.23 0.42 -4.84
N ASP A 9 -27.33 -0.30 -3.73
CA ASP A 9 -26.80 0.04 -2.41
C ASP A 9 -25.37 0.60 -2.45
N LYS A 10 -25.15 1.73 -1.78
CA LYS A 10 -23.83 2.31 -1.58
C LYS A 10 -23.06 1.40 -0.64
N SER A 11 -22.10 0.64 -1.18
CA SER A 11 -21.11 -0.14 -0.43
C SER A 11 -20.65 0.60 0.83
N ASP A 12 -20.87 0.01 2.01
CA ASP A 12 -20.25 0.40 3.28
C ASP A 12 -18.72 0.23 3.19
N THR A 13 -18.04 1.24 2.66
CA THR A 13 -16.57 1.23 2.55
C THR A 13 -15.97 1.41 3.93
N LYS A 14 -15.61 0.31 4.58
CA LYS A 14 -14.87 0.31 5.86
C LYS A 14 -13.42 0.75 5.61
N MET A 15 -13.08 1.94 6.08
CA MET A 15 -11.71 2.48 6.02
C MET A 15 -10.80 1.78 7.04
N ILE A 16 -9.60 1.38 6.60
CA ILE A 16 -8.56 0.80 7.47
C ILE A 16 -7.46 1.83 7.65
N ARG A 17 -7.11 2.16 8.91
CA ARG A 17 -5.96 3.01 9.21
C ARG A 17 -4.69 2.19 9.11
N LEU A 18 -3.72 2.69 8.35
CA LEU A 18 -2.40 2.10 8.21
C LEU A 18 -1.46 2.61 9.31
N LEU A 19 -0.37 1.87 9.52
CA LEU A 19 0.70 2.28 10.41
C LEU A 19 1.58 3.34 9.72
N GLU A 20 2.19 4.21 10.51
CA GLU A 20 3.16 5.18 10.01
C GLU A 20 4.37 4.48 9.37
N PRO A 21 4.90 5.01 8.26
CA PRO A 21 6.03 4.42 7.58
C PRO A 21 7.33 4.55 8.38
N LYS A 22 8.19 3.55 8.25
CA LYS A 22 9.58 3.60 8.72
C LYS A 22 10.47 4.19 7.63
N TYR A 23 11.24 5.20 8.00
CA TYR A 23 12.16 5.89 7.10
C TYR A 23 13.59 5.34 7.11
N ALA A 24 13.87 4.40 8.02
CA ALA A 24 15.16 3.73 8.13
C ALA A 24 14.98 2.22 7.95
N SER A 25 15.91 1.60 7.21
CA SER A 25 15.96 0.17 6.92
C SER A 25 17.37 -0.35 7.21
N GLU A 26 17.46 -1.59 7.68
CA GLU A 26 18.74 -2.29 7.84
C GLU A 26 19.32 -2.75 6.49
N THR A 27 18.46 -2.93 5.48
CA THR A 27 18.87 -3.25 4.11
C THR A 27 19.23 -1.97 3.35
N SER A 28 20.44 -1.93 2.78
CA SER A 28 20.88 -0.82 1.92
C SER A 28 20.23 -0.89 0.54
N ILE A 29 20.27 0.23 -0.20
CA ILE A 29 19.74 0.29 -1.57
C ILE A 29 20.52 -0.65 -2.50
N GLU A 30 21.85 -0.69 -2.37
CA GLU A 30 22.73 -1.56 -3.16
C GLU A 30 22.40 -3.03 -2.94
N GLU A 31 22.16 -3.44 -1.69
CA GLU A 31 21.77 -4.79 -1.35
C GLU A 31 20.39 -5.15 -1.93
N ALA A 32 19.41 -4.24 -1.82
CA ALA A 32 18.08 -4.44 -2.39
C ALA A 32 18.13 -4.62 -3.92
N LEU A 33 18.91 -3.79 -4.62
CA LEU A 33 19.11 -3.87 -6.06
C LEU A 33 19.80 -5.18 -6.47
N LEU A 34 20.84 -5.60 -5.74
CA LEU A 34 21.56 -6.85 -5.98
C LEU A 34 20.63 -8.08 -5.86
N LYS A 35 19.79 -8.10 -4.82
CA LYS A 35 18.89 -9.21 -4.49
C LYS A 35 17.59 -9.24 -5.29
N ARG A 36 17.20 -8.15 -5.96
CA ARG A 36 15.92 -8.04 -6.68
C ARG A 36 15.73 -9.14 -7.73
N ARG A 37 14.72 -9.98 -7.57
CA ARG A 37 14.29 -11.01 -8.55
C ARG A 37 12.76 -11.04 -8.63
N SER A 38 12.21 -11.57 -9.73
CA SER A 38 10.78 -11.84 -9.82
C SER A 38 10.46 -13.15 -9.09
N VAL A 39 9.67 -13.08 -8.02
CA VAL A 39 9.19 -14.23 -7.24
C VAL A 39 7.76 -14.56 -7.67
N ARG A 40 7.46 -15.85 -7.88
CA ARG A 40 6.14 -16.33 -8.34
C ARG A 40 5.57 -17.47 -7.49
N ASP A 41 6.28 -17.81 -6.42
CA ASP A 41 5.88 -18.79 -5.43
C ASP A 41 5.76 -18.06 -4.09
N PHE A 42 4.61 -18.15 -3.44
CA PHE A 42 4.23 -17.34 -2.28
C PHE A 42 3.74 -18.24 -1.16
N LYS A 43 3.96 -17.82 0.08
CA LYS A 43 3.41 -18.52 1.23
C LYS A 43 1.94 -18.17 1.43
N ASP A 44 1.23 -19.05 2.12
CA ASP A 44 -0.18 -18.83 2.48
C ASP A 44 -0.37 -17.83 3.63
N GLU A 45 0.70 -17.40 4.30
CA GLU A 45 0.60 -16.41 5.36
C GLU A 45 0.34 -15.00 4.79
N PRO A 46 -0.66 -14.27 5.32
CA PRO A 46 -0.90 -12.90 4.91
C PRO A 46 0.21 -11.98 5.42
N LEU A 47 0.43 -10.88 4.68
CA LEU A 47 1.26 -9.79 5.18
C LEU A 47 0.64 -9.16 6.43
N THR A 48 1.48 -8.76 7.37
CA THR A 48 1.05 -7.96 8.52
C THR A 48 0.62 -6.56 8.07
N LEU A 49 -0.20 -5.89 8.86
CA LEU A 49 -0.62 -4.52 8.57
C LEU A 49 0.59 -3.58 8.43
N GLU A 50 1.64 -3.81 9.21
CA GLU A 50 2.90 -3.06 9.15
C GLU A 50 3.62 -3.26 7.81
N GLN A 51 3.73 -4.50 7.33
CA GLN A 51 4.34 -4.83 6.05
C GLN A 51 3.56 -4.21 4.88
N VAL A 52 2.22 -4.27 4.91
CA VAL A 52 1.37 -3.64 3.90
C VAL A 52 1.51 -2.12 3.92
N SER A 53 1.50 -1.51 5.11
CA SER A 53 1.64 -0.06 5.28
C SER A 53 2.98 0.43 4.70
N GLN A 54 4.07 -0.26 5.05
CA GLN A 54 5.40 0.07 4.56
C GLN A 54 5.51 -0.10 3.05
N LEU A 55 4.96 -1.18 2.48
CA LEU A 55 5.01 -1.45 1.05
C LEU A 55 4.28 -0.36 0.25
N LEU A 56 3.09 0.03 0.69
CA LEU A 56 2.30 1.08 0.05
C LEU A 56 2.99 2.44 0.12
N TRP A 57 3.57 2.79 1.27
CA TRP A 57 4.36 4.00 1.39
C TRP A 57 5.64 3.96 0.54
N ALA A 58 6.38 2.84 0.52
CA ALA A 58 7.57 2.74 -0.31
C ALA A 58 7.26 2.90 -1.80
N ALA A 59 6.15 2.30 -2.26
CA ALA A 59 5.73 2.35 -3.65
C ALA A 59 5.19 3.72 -4.06
N GLN A 60 4.43 4.39 -3.19
CA GLN A 60 3.70 5.60 -3.57
C GLN A 60 3.37 6.54 -2.41
N GLY A 61 4.15 6.56 -1.34
CA GLY A 61 3.92 7.35 -0.14
C GLY A 61 4.25 8.83 -0.34
N ILE A 62 3.67 9.69 0.49
CA ILE A 62 4.03 11.11 0.55
C ILE A 62 5.30 11.27 1.42
N THR A 63 6.25 12.06 0.95
CA THR A 63 7.50 12.41 1.65
C THR A 63 7.52 13.85 2.14
N ASP A 64 6.73 14.73 1.53
CA ASP A 64 6.48 16.09 1.99
C ASP A 64 4.99 16.42 1.86
N GLU A 65 4.32 16.62 2.99
CA GLU A 65 2.89 16.91 3.05
C GLU A 65 2.50 18.25 2.42
N ARG A 66 3.41 19.22 2.39
CA ARG A 66 3.11 20.58 1.88
C ARG A 66 3.10 20.63 0.36
N SER A 67 4.07 19.97 -0.26
CA SER A 67 4.25 19.93 -1.72
C SER A 67 3.58 18.72 -2.36
N GLY A 68 3.28 17.69 -1.57
CA GLY A 68 2.74 16.42 -2.07
C GLY A 68 3.79 15.56 -2.79
N PHE A 69 5.09 15.79 -2.55
CA PHE A 69 6.15 14.95 -3.11
C PHE A 69 6.02 13.50 -2.65
N ARG A 70 6.42 12.59 -3.53
CA ARG A 70 6.17 11.15 -3.39
C ARG A 70 7.48 10.37 -3.37
N THR A 71 7.44 9.15 -2.85
CA THR A 71 8.61 8.27 -2.78
C THR A 71 9.14 7.84 -4.16
N ALA A 72 8.28 7.72 -5.18
CA ALA A 72 8.64 7.31 -6.53
C ALA A 72 7.74 7.97 -7.60
#